data_AF-A0A842YHM3-F1
#
_entry.id   AF-A0A842YHM3-F1
#
_cell.length_a   1.000
_cell.length_b   1.000
_cell.length_c   1.000
_cell.angle_alpha   90.00
_cell.angle_beta   90.00
_cell.angle_gamma   90.00
#
_symmetry.space_group_name_H-M   'P 1'
#
loop_
_entity.id
_entity.type
_entity.pdbx_description
1 polymer ?
#
loop_
_entity_poly.entity_id
_entity_poly.type
_entity_poly.pdbx_seq_one_letter_code
_entity_poly.pdbx_strand_id
1 'polypeptide(L)'
;MVKIVLVGAGSSVFGYNSVLDAVNIPALNGAELMLHDIDETRLNAMSGLACRMNDETGANLEINHAVDQEEALRDADFVLVSIEVERMKRWRQDWEIPFKHGIKQVIGENGGPGGLFHTWRNLPPVLDIAYTMEEVCPDAWLLNYTNPVPRLCMAIDRYTDIKTVGLCHEVEHQLQRLASLMGIPTAILDPVSAGLNHFSWYKELRLKDGTDAYPMLDEALKKAKGFQPLCKAMYRQFGLYPSTDDNHLGEYLAYSWEVTPEKVRGLNWINRCDEEGQRNWERIN
;
A
#
# COMPACT_ATOMS: atom_id res chain seq x y z
N MET A 1 14.55 21.15 12.37
CA MET A 1 13.11 20.91 12.20
C MET A 1 13.01 19.60 11.44
N VAL A 2 12.09 18.69 11.78
CA VAL A 2 11.96 17.44 11.02
C VAL A 2 11.29 17.74 9.69
N LYS A 3 11.83 17.27 8.57
CA LYS A 3 11.26 17.40 7.23
C LYS A 3 10.77 16.04 6.71
N ILE A 4 9.49 15.98 6.38
CA ILE A 4 8.83 14.80 5.83
C ILE A 4 8.38 15.11 4.41
N VAL A 5 8.85 14.34 3.44
CA VAL A 5 8.50 14.50 2.03
C VAL A 5 7.50 13.42 1.62
N LEU A 6 6.39 13.83 1.01
CA LEU A 6 5.41 12.95 0.39
C LEU A 6 5.62 12.96 -1.13
N VAL A 7 6.25 11.92 -1.68
CA VAL A 7 6.47 11.75 -3.13
C VAL A 7 5.30 11.01 -3.75
N GLY A 8 4.67 11.62 -4.74
CA GLY A 8 3.36 11.19 -5.27
C GLY A 8 2.20 11.75 -4.43
N ALA A 9 2.36 12.96 -3.88
CA ALA A 9 1.36 13.61 -3.04
C ALA A 9 0.03 13.88 -3.78
N GLY A 10 0.03 13.92 -5.11
CA GLY A 10 -1.16 13.99 -5.96
C GLY A 10 -1.98 12.69 -6.00
N SER A 11 -1.74 11.74 -5.09
CA SER A 11 -2.58 10.55 -4.94
C SER A 11 -3.83 10.86 -4.11
N SER A 12 -5.03 10.63 -4.68
CA SER A 12 -6.32 10.80 -3.96
C SER A 12 -6.58 9.76 -2.87
N VAL A 13 -5.67 8.81 -2.68
CA VAL A 13 -5.71 7.82 -1.60
C VAL A 13 -4.53 8.03 -0.67
N PHE A 14 -3.30 7.83 -1.17
CA PHE A 14 -2.10 7.90 -0.32
C PHE A 14 -1.73 9.32 0.06
N GLY A 15 -1.82 10.27 -0.87
CA GLY A 15 -1.57 11.69 -0.58
C GLY A 15 -2.57 12.21 0.45
N TYR A 16 -3.86 11.97 0.21
CA TYR A 16 -4.94 12.34 1.13
C TYR A 16 -4.76 11.74 2.53
N ASN A 17 -4.57 10.41 2.64
CA ASN A 17 -4.44 9.76 3.94
C ASN A 17 -3.16 10.16 4.66
N SER A 18 -2.04 10.36 3.94
CA SER A 18 -0.77 10.79 4.57
C SER A 18 -0.87 12.20 5.13
N VAL A 19 -1.54 13.12 4.42
CA VAL A 19 -1.84 14.47 4.91
C VAL A 19 -2.77 14.39 6.13
N LEU A 20 -3.83 13.59 6.04
CA LEU A 20 -4.79 13.40 7.13
C LEU A 20 -4.09 12.85 8.39
N ASP A 21 -3.20 11.87 8.25
CA ASP A 21 -2.42 11.33 9.36
C ASP A 21 -1.47 12.40 9.91
N ALA A 22 -0.75 13.11 9.04
CA ALA A 22 0.23 14.12 9.45
C ALA A 22 -0.38 15.20 10.36
N VAL A 23 -1.56 15.71 10.02
CA VAL A 23 -2.26 16.74 10.83
C VAL A 23 -2.88 16.19 12.12
N ASN A 24 -2.98 14.86 12.27
CA ASN A 24 -3.59 14.23 13.45
C ASN A 24 -2.58 13.55 14.38
N ILE A 25 -1.29 13.53 14.04
CA ILE A 25 -0.23 12.94 14.87
C ILE A 25 0.49 14.05 15.66
N PRO A 26 0.26 14.19 16.99
CA PRO A 26 0.83 15.28 17.77
C PRO A 26 2.36 15.33 17.79
N ALA A 27 3.02 14.17 17.57
CA ALA A 27 4.47 14.08 17.49
C ALA A 27 5.07 14.78 16.26
N LEU A 28 4.24 15.10 15.26
CA LEU A 28 4.65 15.81 14.05
C LEU A 28 4.43 17.32 14.12
N ASN A 29 3.79 17.84 15.17
CA ASN A 29 3.53 19.28 15.29
C ASN A 29 4.84 20.08 15.21
N GLY A 30 4.87 21.10 14.34
CA GLY A 30 6.06 21.90 14.07
C GLY A 30 7.08 21.28 13.11
N ALA A 31 6.77 20.13 12.50
CA ALA A 31 7.52 19.58 11.37
C ALA A 31 7.17 20.28 10.05
N GLU A 32 8.06 20.15 9.08
CA GLU A 32 7.78 20.48 7.67
C GLU A 32 7.17 19.26 6.98
N LEU A 33 6.02 19.46 6.32
CA LEU A 33 5.42 18.51 5.40
C LEU A 33 5.58 19.05 3.97
N MET A 34 6.51 18.47 3.22
CA MET A 34 6.80 18.81 1.83
C MET A 34 6.06 17.87 0.89
N LEU A 35 5.16 18.40 0.06
CA LEU A 35 4.42 17.63 -0.93
C LEU A 35 5.13 17.70 -2.29
N HIS A 36 5.35 16.54 -2.91
CA HIS A 36 5.96 16.47 -4.23
C HIS A 36 5.13 15.59 -5.18
N ASP A 37 4.86 16.12 -6.36
CA ASP A 37 4.26 15.39 -7.48
C ASP A 37 4.66 16.06 -8.81
N ILE A 38 4.74 15.26 -9.88
CA ILE A 38 5.01 15.74 -11.23
C ILE A 38 3.77 16.36 -11.89
N ASP A 39 2.57 16.02 -11.40
CA ASP A 39 1.31 16.63 -11.82
C ASP A 39 1.03 17.85 -10.95
N GLU A 40 1.45 19.03 -11.45
CA GLU A 40 1.27 20.31 -10.77
C GLU A 40 -0.19 20.62 -10.42
N THR A 41 -1.15 20.16 -11.24
CA THR A 41 -2.58 20.40 -10.96
C THR A 41 -3.02 19.63 -9.74
N ARG A 42 -2.66 18.35 -9.66
CA ARG A 42 -2.97 17.50 -8.50
C ARG A 42 -2.20 17.92 -7.26
N LEU A 43 -0.95 18.33 -7.43
CA LEU A 43 -0.13 18.85 -6.34
C LEU A 43 -0.78 20.08 -5.71
N ASN A 44 -1.16 21.07 -6.53
CA ASN A 44 -1.81 22.29 -6.04
C ASN A 44 -3.12 22.00 -5.28
N ALA A 45 -3.94 21.07 -5.79
CA ALA A 45 -5.16 20.66 -5.12
C ALA A 45 -4.88 20.02 -3.75
N MET A 46 -3.90 19.10 -3.67
CA MET A 46 -3.55 18.44 -2.41
C MET A 46 -2.90 19.40 -1.42
N SER A 47 -2.03 20.31 -1.87
CA SER A 47 -1.42 21.33 -1.02
C SER A 47 -2.46 22.28 -0.43
N GLY A 48 -3.45 22.71 -1.22
CA GLY A 48 -4.56 23.50 -0.72
C GLY A 48 -5.38 22.77 0.34
N LEU A 49 -5.64 21.47 0.13
CA LEU A 49 -6.31 20.63 1.12
C LEU A 49 -5.48 20.47 2.40
N ALA A 50 -4.17 20.24 2.27
CA ALA A 50 -3.25 20.09 3.40
C ALA A 50 -3.19 21.35 4.25
N CYS A 51 -3.07 22.53 3.65
CA CYS A 51 -3.13 23.81 4.37
C CYS A 51 -4.45 23.96 5.14
N ARG A 52 -5.59 23.67 4.49
CA ARG A 52 -6.89 23.76 5.14
C ARG A 52 -7.02 22.78 6.31
N MET A 53 -6.56 21.54 6.15
CA MET A 53 -6.58 20.56 7.22
C MET A 53 -5.68 20.97 8.39
N ASN A 54 -4.50 21.52 8.10
CA ASN A 54 -3.56 22.03 9.11
C ASN A 54 -4.17 23.17 9.93
N ASP A 55 -4.85 24.12 9.26
CA ASP A 55 -5.52 25.25 9.91
C ASP A 55 -6.68 24.80 10.81
N GLU A 56 -7.54 23.90 10.31
CA GLU A 56 -8.73 23.43 11.03
C GLU A 56 -8.38 22.55 12.24
N THR A 57 -7.28 21.80 12.16
CA THR A 57 -6.82 20.93 13.26
C THR A 57 -5.90 21.64 14.24
N GLY A 58 -5.27 22.76 13.83
CA GLY A 58 -4.25 23.45 14.62
C GLY A 58 -2.96 22.64 14.77
N ALA A 59 -2.64 21.77 13.81
CA ALA A 59 -1.47 20.88 13.86
C ALA A 59 -0.13 21.63 13.81
N ASN A 60 -0.12 22.89 13.35
CA ASN A 60 1.06 23.75 13.28
C ASN A 60 2.20 23.11 12.47
N LEU A 61 1.87 22.44 11.37
CA LEU A 61 2.83 21.98 10.37
C LEU A 61 3.24 23.14 9.45
N GLU A 62 4.48 23.12 8.99
CA GLU A 62 4.92 23.94 7.86
C GLU A 62 4.62 23.17 6.56
N ILE A 63 3.61 23.59 5.81
CA ILE A 63 3.20 22.91 4.57
C ILE A 63 3.87 23.58 3.37
N ASN A 64 4.76 22.85 2.69
CA ASN A 64 5.42 23.27 1.47
C ASN A 64 5.11 22.30 0.32
N HIS A 65 5.34 22.72 -0.92
CA HIS A 65 5.22 21.84 -2.08
C HIS A 65 6.18 22.23 -3.20
N ALA A 66 6.66 21.24 -3.96
CA ALA A 66 7.54 21.46 -5.10
C ALA A 66 7.29 20.40 -6.20
N VAL A 67 7.29 20.85 -7.46
CA VAL A 67 7.29 19.97 -8.63
C VAL A 67 8.70 19.45 -8.91
N ASP A 68 9.73 20.19 -8.54
CA ASP A 68 11.12 19.76 -8.68
C ASP A 68 11.49 18.75 -7.58
N GLN A 69 12.02 17.60 -7.99
CA GLN A 69 12.35 16.49 -7.09
C GLN A 69 13.53 16.83 -6.18
N GLU A 70 14.57 17.49 -6.70
CA GLU A 70 15.76 17.83 -5.92
C GLU A 70 15.42 18.87 -4.84
N GLU A 71 14.64 19.89 -5.18
CA GLU A 71 14.09 20.88 -4.25
C GLU A 71 13.24 20.21 -3.15
N ALA A 72 12.32 19.31 -3.54
CA ALA A 72 11.48 18.59 -2.60
C ALA A 72 12.29 17.78 -1.59
N LEU A 73 13.27 17.01 -2.07
CA LEU A 73 14.02 16.03 -1.27
C LEU A 73 15.13 16.63 -0.42
N ARG A 74 15.63 17.84 -0.75
CA ARG A 74 16.77 18.45 -0.06
C ARG A 74 16.56 18.52 1.45
N ASP A 75 17.56 18.06 2.20
CA ASP A 75 17.58 18.05 3.67
C ASP A 75 16.40 17.29 4.34
N ALA A 76 15.74 16.36 3.62
CA ALA A 76 14.68 15.54 4.18
C ALA A 76 15.18 14.57 5.27
N ASP A 77 14.36 14.30 6.29
CA ASP A 77 14.60 13.24 7.27
C ASP A 77 13.86 11.95 6.90
N PHE A 78 12.67 12.09 6.31
CA PHE A 78 11.81 10.98 5.88
C PHE A 78 11.22 11.26 4.51
N VAL A 79 11.22 10.26 3.63
CA VAL A 79 10.67 10.33 2.28
C VAL A 79 9.68 9.18 2.11
N LEU A 80 8.39 9.50 2.05
CA LEU A 80 7.33 8.53 1.77
C LEU A 80 7.08 8.51 0.26
N VAL A 81 7.19 7.33 -0.35
CA VAL A 81 7.04 7.18 -1.82
C VAL A 81 5.78 6.38 -2.14
N SER A 82 4.84 7.01 -2.85
CA SER A 82 3.59 6.40 -3.32
C SER A 82 3.26 6.80 -4.76
N ILE A 83 4.21 6.57 -5.68
CA ILE A 83 4.08 6.90 -7.11
C ILE A 83 3.55 5.72 -7.93
N GLU A 84 2.94 6.04 -9.07
CA GLU A 84 2.51 5.07 -10.09
C GLU A 84 2.52 5.70 -11.49
N VAL A 85 3.09 5.01 -12.49
CA VAL A 85 3.16 5.53 -13.87
C VAL A 85 1.90 5.17 -14.65
N GLU A 86 1.05 6.17 -14.95
CA GLU A 86 -0.21 6.00 -15.71
C GLU A 86 -1.10 4.86 -15.13
N ARG A 87 -1.13 4.73 -13.80
CA ARG A 87 -1.64 3.56 -13.03
C ARG A 87 -2.77 2.79 -13.71
N MET A 88 -3.96 3.37 -13.83
CA MET A 88 -5.17 2.64 -14.24
C MET A 88 -5.10 2.16 -15.70
N LYS A 89 -4.53 2.98 -16.59
CA LYS A 89 -4.35 2.61 -18.00
C LYS A 89 -3.36 1.46 -18.14
N ARG A 90 -2.24 1.51 -17.41
CA ARG A 90 -1.19 0.48 -17.48
C ARG A 90 -1.60 -0.79 -16.78
N TRP A 91 -2.24 -0.71 -15.62
CA TRP A 91 -2.73 -1.88 -14.89
C TRP A 91 -3.76 -2.67 -15.68
N ARG A 92 -4.67 -1.99 -16.40
CA ARG A 92 -5.57 -2.63 -17.35
C ARG A 92 -4.81 -3.42 -18.42
N GLN A 93 -3.75 -2.85 -18.99
CA GLN A 93 -2.91 -3.54 -19.98
C GLN A 93 -2.14 -4.72 -19.38
N ASP A 94 -1.61 -4.56 -18.17
CA ASP A 94 -0.89 -5.60 -17.44
C ASP A 94 -1.74 -6.84 -17.20
N TRP A 95 -3.06 -6.64 -17.07
CA TRP A 95 -4.01 -7.72 -16.94
C TRP A 95 -4.50 -8.25 -18.29
N GLU A 96 -4.95 -7.37 -19.19
CA GLU A 96 -5.56 -7.76 -20.46
C GLU A 96 -4.60 -8.46 -21.42
N ILE A 97 -3.33 -8.02 -21.48
CA ILE A 97 -2.36 -8.58 -22.42
C ILE A 97 -2.05 -10.05 -22.05
N PRO A 98 -1.62 -10.39 -20.83
CA PRO A 98 -1.43 -11.79 -20.44
C PRO A 98 -2.71 -12.62 -20.59
N PHE A 99 -3.87 -12.05 -20.26
CA PHE A 99 -5.15 -12.75 -20.36
C PHE A 99 -5.48 -13.14 -21.81
N LYS A 100 -5.22 -12.28 -22.79
CA LYS A 100 -5.38 -12.58 -24.24
C LYS A 100 -4.50 -13.75 -24.69
N HIS A 101 -3.40 -14.01 -23.99
CA HIS A 101 -2.48 -15.12 -24.25
C HIS A 101 -2.74 -16.35 -23.36
N GLY A 102 -3.87 -16.40 -22.64
CA GLY A 102 -4.27 -17.54 -21.82
C GLY A 102 -3.70 -17.53 -20.40
N ILE A 103 -3.00 -16.47 -20.00
CA ILE A 103 -2.47 -16.32 -18.64
C ILE A 103 -3.53 -15.66 -17.76
N LYS A 104 -4.17 -16.49 -16.93
CA LYS A 104 -5.22 -16.09 -16.00
C LYS A 104 -4.62 -15.64 -14.66
N GLN A 105 -4.07 -14.43 -14.62
CA GLN A 105 -3.63 -13.81 -13.36
C GLN A 105 -4.80 -13.11 -12.65
N VAL A 106 -4.73 -13.02 -11.32
CA VAL A 106 -5.82 -12.45 -10.51
C VAL A 106 -5.86 -10.94 -10.63
N ILE A 107 -4.81 -10.23 -10.21
CA ILE A 107 -4.70 -8.78 -10.32
C ILE A 107 -3.59 -8.41 -11.29
N GLY A 108 -2.37 -8.91 -11.06
CA GLY A 108 -1.20 -8.55 -11.86
C GLY A 108 -0.53 -7.25 -11.43
N GLU A 109 -0.68 -6.86 -10.17
CA GLU A 109 0.00 -5.72 -9.57
C GLU A 109 1.33 -6.15 -8.97
N ASN A 110 1.40 -7.26 -8.23
CA ASN A 110 2.65 -7.74 -7.61
C ASN A 110 3.17 -9.03 -8.26
N GLY A 111 2.27 -9.96 -8.54
CA GLY A 111 2.59 -11.28 -9.08
C GLY A 111 2.32 -11.43 -10.57
N GLY A 112 2.77 -12.55 -11.13
CA GLY A 112 2.57 -12.90 -12.54
C GLY A 112 3.28 -11.96 -13.55
N PRO A 113 2.99 -12.12 -14.86
CA PRO A 113 3.52 -11.24 -15.90
C PRO A 113 3.14 -9.77 -15.72
N GLY A 114 1.90 -9.49 -15.28
CA GLY A 114 1.48 -8.11 -14.98
C GLY A 114 2.37 -7.45 -13.94
N GLY A 115 2.65 -8.14 -12.82
CA GLY A 115 3.54 -7.62 -11.79
C GLY A 115 4.98 -7.39 -12.28
N LEU A 116 5.46 -8.16 -13.26
CA LEU A 116 6.75 -7.92 -13.90
C LEU A 116 6.73 -6.63 -14.74
N PHE A 117 5.71 -6.43 -15.58
CA PHE A 117 5.56 -5.19 -16.34
C PHE A 117 5.42 -3.98 -15.43
N HIS A 118 4.70 -4.15 -14.31
CA HIS A 118 4.55 -3.15 -13.27
C HIS A 118 5.91 -2.76 -12.66
N THR A 119 6.71 -3.78 -12.31
CA THR A 119 8.07 -3.58 -11.80
C THR A 119 8.91 -2.75 -12.78
N TRP A 120 8.92 -3.11 -14.06
CA TRP A 120 9.76 -2.40 -15.06
C TRP A 120 9.38 -0.94 -15.25
N ARG A 121 8.13 -0.55 -14.98
CA ARG A 121 7.70 0.86 -15.08
C ARG A 121 7.99 1.66 -13.83
N ASN A 122 7.82 1.07 -12.65
CA ASN A 122 8.00 1.77 -11.38
C ASN A 122 9.45 1.74 -10.89
N LEU A 123 10.25 0.75 -11.31
CA LEU A 123 11.63 0.64 -10.87
C LEU A 123 12.51 1.85 -11.27
N PRO A 124 12.50 2.33 -12.53
CA PRO A 124 13.33 3.49 -12.90
C PRO A 124 13.05 4.76 -12.08
N PRO A 125 11.79 5.25 -11.94
CA PRO A 125 11.54 6.47 -11.16
C PRO A 125 11.79 6.28 -9.66
N VAL A 126 11.56 5.09 -9.10
CA VAL A 126 11.88 4.84 -7.68
C VAL A 126 13.39 4.85 -7.42
N LEU A 127 14.19 4.29 -8.33
CA LEU A 127 15.66 4.39 -8.23
C LEU A 127 16.14 5.82 -8.46
N ASP A 128 15.53 6.58 -9.36
CA ASP A 128 15.85 7.99 -9.58
C ASP A 128 15.66 8.85 -8.32
N ILE A 129 14.53 8.64 -7.60
CA ILE A 129 14.29 9.23 -6.29
C ILE A 129 15.39 8.82 -5.30
N ALA A 130 15.72 7.54 -5.23
CA ALA A 130 16.73 7.03 -4.30
C ALA A 130 18.13 7.60 -4.61
N TYR A 131 18.53 7.73 -5.88
CA TYR A 131 19.79 8.37 -6.28
C TYR A 131 19.81 9.86 -5.93
N THR A 132 18.69 10.57 -6.14
CA THR A 132 18.59 11.98 -5.72
C THR A 132 18.74 12.10 -4.20
N MET A 133 18.12 11.19 -3.43
CA MET A 133 18.27 11.16 -1.98
C MET A 133 19.74 10.96 -1.55
N GLU A 134 20.54 10.14 -2.24
CA GLU A 134 21.96 9.96 -1.91
C GLU A 134 22.75 11.28 -2.03
N GLU A 135 22.34 12.16 -2.95
CA GLU A 135 22.98 13.44 -3.18
C GLU A 135 22.53 14.52 -2.19
N VAL A 136 21.23 14.59 -1.89
CA VAL A 136 20.64 15.75 -1.18
C VAL A 136 20.13 15.46 0.23
N CYS A 137 19.95 14.20 0.60
CA CYS A 137 19.51 13.77 1.93
C CYS A 137 19.92 12.32 2.24
N PRO A 138 21.24 11.98 2.21
CA PRO A 138 21.70 10.59 2.33
C PRO A 138 21.36 9.91 3.67
N ASP A 139 21.11 10.71 4.71
CA ASP A 139 20.71 10.23 6.03
C ASP A 139 19.19 10.04 6.18
N ALA A 140 18.38 10.31 5.16
CA ALA A 140 16.93 10.14 5.21
C ALA A 140 16.51 8.65 5.24
N TRP A 141 15.30 8.38 5.73
CA TRP A 141 14.63 7.09 5.54
C TRP A 141 13.67 7.15 4.36
N LEU A 142 13.78 6.19 3.44
CA LEU A 142 12.82 5.95 2.37
C LEU A 142 11.75 4.95 2.85
N LEU A 143 10.51 5.41 2.93
CA LEU A 143 9.32 4.65 3.31
C LEU A 143 8.50 4.33 2.05
N ASN A 144 8.68 3.14 1.47
CA ASN A 144 8.09 2.79 0.18
C ASN A 144 6.71 2.15 0.30
N TYR A 145 5.69 2.82 -0.23
CA TYR A 145 4.35 2.29 -0.47
C TYR A 145 4.10 1.89 -1.92
N THR A 146 4.96 2.29 -2.86
CA THR A 146 4.82 1.93 -4.28
C THR A 146 4.94 0.42 -4.48
N ASN A 147 4.02 -0.14 -5.26
CA ASN A 147 4.05 -1.53 -5.67
C ASN A 147 4.93 -1.75 -6.91
N PRO A 148 5.55 -2.93 -7.08
CA PRO A 148 5.57 -4.06 -6.14
C PRO A 148 6.61 -3.87 -5.03
N VAL A 149 6.14 -3.74 -3.78
CA VAL A 149 6.98 -3.35 -2.63
C VAL A 149 8.25 -4.20 -2.49
N PRO A 150 8.20 -5.56 -2.53
CA PRO A 150 9.40 -6.37 -2.34
C PRO A 150 10.47 -6.16 -3.40
N ARG A 151 10.07 -5.99 -4.67
CA ARG A 151 11.02 -5.84 -5.78
C ARG A 151 11.67 -4.46 -5.77
N LEU A 152 10.89 -3.43 -5.46
CA LEU A 152 11.40 -2.06 -5.38
C LEU A 152 12.32 -1.90 -4.17
N CYS A 153 11.92 -2.38 -2.98
CA CYS A 153 12.79 -2.35 -1.80
C CYS A 153 14.08 -3.16 -2.04
N MET A 154 14.00 -4.34 -2.67
CA MET A 154 15.19 -5.13 -3.02
C MET A 154 16.10 -4.40 -4.01
N ALA A 155 15.54 -3.63 -4.94
CA ALA A 155 16.36 -2.88 -5.88
C ALA A 155 17.04 -1.69 -5.21
N ILE A 156 16.33 -0.94 -4.36
CA ILE A 156 16.94 0.17 -3.61
C ILE A 156 18.09 -0.37 -2.75
N ASP A 157 17.86 -1.41 -1.96
CA ASP A 157 18.88 -2.08 -1.10
C ASP A 157 20.10 -2.58 -1.88
N ARG A 158 19.96 -2.90 -3.17
CA ARG A 158 21.06 -3.41 -4.01
C ARG A 158 21.84 -2.35 -4.74
N TYR A 159 21.22 -1.22 -5.04
CA TYR A 159 21.75 -0.23 -5.98
C TYR A 159 22.01 1.13 -5.35
N THR A 160 21.59 1.36 -4.10
CA THR A 160 21.85 2.59 -3.35
C THR A 160 22.20 2.28 -1.89
N ASP A 161 22.72 3.28 -1.19
CA ASP A 161 23.01 3.24 0.26
C ASP A 161 21.83 3.77 1.12
N ILE A 162 20.67 4.05 0.51
CA ILE A 162 19.51 4.65 1.19
C ILE A 162 18.82 3.66 2.13
N LYS A 163 18.65 4.09 3.39
CA LYS A 163 17.88 3.36 4.40
C LYS A 163 16.43 3.22 3.96
N THR A 164 16.00 1.99 3.71
CA THR A 164 14.69 1.73 3.11
C THR A 164 13.86 0.76 3.93
N VAL A 165 12.56 1.04 4.05
CA VAL A 165 11.56 0.09 4.54
C VAL A 165 10.31 0.12 3.65
N GLY A 166 9.81 -1.06 3.32
CA GLY A 166 8.56 -1.23 2.58
C GLY A 166 7.36 -1.30 3.51
N LEU A 167 6.29 -0.57 3.18
CA LEU A 167 5.07 -0.48 3.98
C LEU A 167 3.86 -0.97 3.20
N CYS A 168 2.94 -1.66 3.87
CA CYS A 168 1.69 -2.14 3.30
C CYS A 168 0.66 -2.36 4.41
N HIS A 169 -0.60 -2.05 4.14
CA HIS A 169 -1.71 -2.15 5.09
C HIS A 169 -2.40 -3.52 5.14
N GLU A 170 -2.09 -4.47 4.24
CA GLU A 170 -2.90 -5.68 4.09
C GLU A 170 -2.89 -6.61 5.31
N VAL A 171 -1.81 -6.61 6.11
CA VAL A 171 -1.77 -7.38 7.37
C VAL A 171 -2.81 -6.85 8.36
N GLU A 172 -2.96 -5.53 8.46
CA GLU A 172 -3.93 -4.90 9.36
C GLU A 172 -5.36 -5.02 8.80
N HIS A 173 -5.56 -4.77 7.50
CA HIS A 173 -6.86 -4.95 6.86
C HIS A 173 -7.38 -6.38 6.99
N GLN A 174 -6.50 -7.36 6.78
CA GLN A 174 -6.89 -8.76 6.95
C GLN A 174 -7.22 -9.06 8.40
N LEU A 175 -6.50 -8.48 9.37
CA LEU A 175 -6.77 -8.68 10.80
C LEU A 175 -8.15 -8.13 11.15
N GLN A 176 -8.52 -6.96 10.62
CA GLN A 176 -9.85 -6.37 10.78
C GLN A 176 -10.96 -7.24 10.17
N ARG A 177 -10.74 -7.80 8.98
CA ARG A 177 -11.68 -8.75 8.35
C ARG A 177 -11.89 -9.99 9.23
N LEU A 178 -10.82 -10.55 9.81
CA LEU A 178 -10.88 -11.71 10.70
C LEU A 178 -11.51 -11.37 12.06
N ALA A 179 -11.19 -10.23 12.65
CA ALA A 179 -11.77 -9.75 13.90
C ALA A 179 -13.29 -9.58 13.77
N SER A 180 -13.73 -8.92 12.70
CA SER A 180 -15.15 -8.78 12.35
C SER A 180 -15.83 -10.14 12.18
N LEU A 181 -15.16 -11.09 11.50
CA LEU A 181 -15.68 -12.44 11.32
C LEU A 181 -15.87 -13.19 12.66
N MET A 182 -14.92 -13.06 13.58
CA MET A 182 -14.96 -13.65 14.92
C MET A 182 -15.91 -12.92 15.88
N GLY A 183 -16.37 -11.72 15.53
CA GLY A 183 -17.23 -10.89 16.37
C GLY A 183 -16.49 -10.24 17.55
N ILE A 184 -15.20 -9.92 17.37
CA ILE A 184 -14.37 -9.27 18.39
C ILE A 184 -13.74 -7.97 17.88
N PRO A 185 -13.36 -7.03 18.76
CA PRO A 185 -12.62 -5.84 18.37
C PRO A 185 -11.22 -6.17 17.84
N THR A 186 -10.78 -5.56 16.74
CA THR A 186 -9.39 -5.71 16.25
C THR A 186 -8.36 -5.32 17.31
N ALA A 187 -8.67 -4.31 18.12
CA ALA A 187 -7.77 -3.77 19.15
C ALA A 187 -7.38 -4.75 20.27
N ILE A 188 -8.04 -5.92 20.39
CA ILE A 188 -7.67 -6.96 21.35
C ILE A 188 -6.82 -8.08 20.74
N LEU A 189 -6.59 -8.07 19.43
CA LEU A 189 -5.69 -8.99 18.75
C LEU A 189 -4.25 -8.50 18.84
N ASP A 190 -3.31 -9.45 18.92
CA ASP A 190 -1.87 -9.26 18.93
C ASP A 190 -1.21 -10.32 18.03
N PRO A 191 -1.28 -10.15 16.70
CA PRO A 191 -0.78 -11.15 15.76
C PRO A 191 0.72 -10.99 15.49
N VAL A 192 1.36 -12.08 15.09
CA VAL A 192 2.68 -12.07 14.46
C VAL A 192 2.52 -12.56 13.02
N SER A 193 2.78 -11.69 12.04
CA SER A 193 2.78 -12.04 10.62
C SER A 193 4.21 -12.27 10.11
N ALA A 194 4.39 -13.22 9.19
CA ALA A 194 5.65 -13.47 8.51
C ALA A 194 5.43 -13.90 7.05
N GLY A 195 6.32 -13.48 6.16
CA GLY A 195 6.30 -13.82 4.74
C GLY A 195 6.78 -12.64 3.87
N LEU A 196 6.31 -12.61 2.63
CA LEU A 196 6.54 -11.49 1.71
C LEU A 196 5.31 -10.58 1.69
N ASN A 197 5.46 -9.34 1.22
CA ASN A 197 4.30 -8.48 0.94
C ASN A 197 3.31 -9.22 0.00
N HIS A 198 2.02 -9.19 0.36
CA HIS A 198 0.93 -9.90 -0.33
C HIS A 198 1.06 -11.44 -0.38
N PHE A 199 2.04 -12.01 0.33
CA PHE A 199 2.26 -13.45 0.44
C PHE A 199 2.81 -13.81 1.82
N SER A 200 1.99 -13.58 2.84
CA SER A 200 2.33 -13.73 4.25
C SER A 200 1.24 -14.44 5.04
N TRP A 201 1.60 -14.95 6.23
CA TRP A 201 0.73 -15.70 7.13
C TRP A 201 0.80 -15.15 8.55
N TYR A 202 -0.31 -15.24 9.29
CA TYR A 202 -0.28 -15.06 10.74
C TYR A 202 0.37 -16.26 11.40
N LYS A 203 1.68 -16.19 11.61
CA LYS A 203 2.44 -17.19 12.37
C LYS A 203 1.86 -17.36 13.78
N GLU A 204 1.45 -16.26 14.40
CA GLU A 204 0.71 -16.25 15.66
C GLU A 204 -0.52 -15.38 15.49
N LEU A 205 -1.66 -15.87 15.96
CA LEU A 205 -2.91 -15.11 16.03
C LEU A 205 -3.40 -15.19 17.47
N ARG A 206 -3.02 -14.21 18.29
CA ARG A 206 -3.32 -14.20 19.73
C ARG A 206 -4.21 -13.02 20.09
N LEU A 207 -4.87 -13.12 21.22
CA LEU A 207 -5.39 -11.97 21.95
C LEU A 207 -4.26 -11.35 22.80
N LYS A 208 -4.43 -10.10 23.22
CA LYS A 208 -3.47 -9.38 24.09
C LYS A 208 -3.22 -10.04 25.45
N ASP A 209 -4.12 -10.92 25.91
CA ASP A 209 -3.92 -11.71 27.13
C ASP A 209 -3.13 -13.01 26.90
N GLY A 210 -2.69 -13.26 25.66
CA GLY A 210 -1.93 -14.44 25.24
C GLY A 210 -2.79 -15.60 24.72
N THR A 211 -4.12 -15.51 24.81
CA THR A 211 -5.04 -16.56 24.34
C THR A 211 -4.90 -16.77 22.83
N ASP A 212 -4.82 -18.02 22.39
CA ASP A 212 -4.82 -18.38 20.97
C ASP A 212 -6.19 -18.12 20.34
N ALA A 213 -6.24 -17.30 19.28
CA ALA A 213 -7.46 -16.93 18.58
C ALA A 213 -7.82 -17.88 17.42
N TYR A 214 -6.93 -18.80 17.02
CA TYR A 214 -7.23 -19.77 15.96
C TYR A 214 -8.50 -20.62 16.21
N PRO A 215 -8.76 -21.13 17.42
CA PRO A 215 -10.02 -21.84 17.71
C PRO A 215 -11.28 -20.98 17.50
N MET A 216 -11.20 -19.68 17.81
CA MET A 216 -12.31 -18.74 17.58
C MET A 216 -12.51 -18.50 16.08
N LEU A 217 -11.40 -18.36 15.35
CA LEU A 217 -11.41 -18.21 13.90
C LEU A 217 -12.01 -19.46 13.23
N ASP A 218 -11.69 -20.66 13.68
CA ASP A 218 -12.25 -21.92 13.16
C ASP A 218 -13.78 -21.95 13.29
N GLU A 219 -14.32 -21.60 14.46
CA GLU A 219 -15.76 -21.53 14.68
C GLU A 219 -16.44 -20.48 13.81
N ALA A 220 -15.78 -19.34 13.60
CA ALA A 220 -16.27 -18.28 12.73
C ALA A 220 -16.29 -18.73 11.25
N LEU A 221 -15.22 -19.38 10.79
CA LEU A 221 -15.05 -19.86 9.42
C LEU A 221 -16.04 -20.98 9.04
N LYS A 222 -16.54 -21.77 10.00
CA LYS A 222 -17.62 -22.75 9.79
C LYS A 222 -18.93 -22.08 9.38
N LYS A 223 -19.21 -20.88 9.90
CA LYS A 223 -20.43 -20.11 9.64
C LYS A 223 -20.30 -19.20 8.41
N ALA A 224 -19.08 -18.79 8.08
CA ALA A 224 -18.77 -17.87 6.98
C ALA A 224 -18.69 -18.57 5.62
N LYS A 225 -19.86 -18.77 4.97
CA LYS A 225 -19.93 -19.29 3.60
C LYS A 225 -19.38 -18.27 2.59
N GLY A 226 -18.46 -18.71 1.73
CA GLY A 226 -17.88 -17.87 0.67
C GLY A 226 -16.87 -16.81 1.13
N PHE A 227 -16.54 -16.74 2.43
CA PHE A 227 -15.46 -15.90 2.92
C PHE A 227 -14.12 -16.43 2.42
N GLN A 228 -13.42 -15.66 1.59
CA GLN A 228 -12.04 -15.89 1.14
C GLN A 228 -11.72 -17.38 0.84
N PRO A 229 -12.38 -17.99 -0.17
CA PRO A 229 -12.17 -19.40 -0.52
C PRO A 229 -10.70 -19.78 -0.74
N LEU A 230 -9.87 -18.90 -1.32
CA LEU A 230 -8.45 -19.21 -1.54
C LEU A 230 -7.69 -19.21 -0.21
N CYS A 231 -7.86 -18.19 0.63
CA CYS A 231 -7.20 -18.14 1.95
C CYS A 231 -7.64 -19.31 2.84
N LYS A 232 -8.92 -19.69 2.82
CA LYS A 232 -9.41 -20.88 3.55
C LYS A 232 -8.78 -22.17 3.04
N ALA A 233 -8.57 -22.29 1.73
CA ALA A 233 -7.88 -23.46 1.17
C ALA A 233 -6.43 -23.52 1.65
N MET A 234 -5.72 -22.38 1.64
CA MET A 234 -4.35 -22.30 2.14
C MET A 234 -4.27 -22.57 3.64
N TYR A 235 -5.20 -22.04 4.43
CA TYR A 235 -5.29 -22.31 5.86
C TYR A 235 -5.48 -23.80 6.16
N ARG A 236 -6.39 -24.48 5.45
CA ARG A 236 -6.58 -25.94 5.61
C ARG A 236 -5.33 -26.75 5.24
N GLN A 237 -4.56 -26.27 4.26
CA GLN A 237 -3.37 -26.96 3.78
C GLN A 237 -2.15 -26.75 4.70
N PHE A 238 -1.98 -25.53 5.21
CA PHE A 238 -0.75 -25.12 5.91
C PHE A 238 -0.93 -24.87 7.40
N GLY A 239 -2.16 -24.85 7.91
CA GLY A 239 -2.44 -24.68 9.34
C GLY A 239 -2.32 -23.25 9.87
N LEU A 240 -1.96 -22.28 9.02
CA LEU A 240 -1.91 -20.86 9.36
C LEU A 240 -2.77 -20.05 8.40
N TYR A 241 -3.47 -19.03 8.88
CA TYR A 241 -4.32 -18.20 8.04
C TYR A 241 -3.47 -17.12 7.33
N PRO A 242 -3.60 -16.94 6.00
CA PRO A 242 -2.90 -15.87 5.28
C PRO A 242 -3.21 -14.48 5.85
N SER A 243 -2.19 -13.64 6.01
CA SER A 243 -2.34 -12.25 6.50
C SER A 243 -2.58 -11.26 5.36
N THR A 244 -3.34 -11.70 4.37
CA THR A 244 -3.85 -10.93 3.24
C THR A 244 -5.13 -11.64 2.74
N ASP A 245 -5.81 -11.11 1.73
CA ASP A 245 -7.01 -11.71 1.13
C ASP A 245 -6.75 -12.44 -0.20
N ASP A 246 -7.82 -13.00 -0.76
CA ASP A 246 -7.77 -13.90 -1.92
C ASP A 246 -7.19 -13.26 -3.19
N ASN A 247 -7.31 -11.95 -3.34
CA ASN A 247 -6.88 -11.29 -4.56
C ASN A 247 -5.37 -11.07 -4.58
N HIS A 248 -4.79 -10.58 -3.47
CA HIS A 248 -3.37 -10.40 -3.24
C HIS A 248 -2.63 -11.75 -3.16
N LEU A 249 -3.12 -12.68 -2.33
CA LEU A 249 -2.53 -14.03 -2.24
C LEU A 249 -2.58 -14.75 -3.59
N GLY A 250 -3.67 -14.52 -4.34
CA GLY A 250 -3.90 -15.13 -5.63
C GLY A 250 -2.88 -14.75 -6.71
N GLU A 251 -2.19 -13.62 -6.56
CA GLU A 251 -1.18 -13.20 -7.54
C GLU A 251 0.03 -14.14 -7.61
N TYR A 252 0.25 -14.95 -6.58
CA TYR A 252 1.42 -15.82 -6.43
C TYR A 252 1.13 -17.30 -6.75
N LEU A 253 -0.13 -17.66 -6.97
CA LEU A 253 -0.56 -19.06 -7.13
C LEU A 253 -1.18 -19.26 -8.51
N ALA A 254 -0.64 -20.19 -9.32
CA ALA A 254 -1.05 -20.34 -10.72
C ALA A 254 -2.53 -20.75 -10.93
N TYR A 255 -3.13 -21.43 -9.96
CA TYR A 255 -4.52 -21.89 -10.02
C TYR A 255 -5.52 -20.95 -9.32
N SER A 256 -5.04 -19.86 -8.72
CA SER A 256 -5.86 -18.95 -7.91
C SER A 256 -7.02 -18.36 -8.68
N TRP A 257 -6.87 -18.12 -9.99
CA TRP A 257 -7.91 -17.57 -10.83
C TRP A 257 -9.24 -18.27 -10.61
N GLU A 258 -9.30 -19.61 -10.70
CA GLU A 258 -10.56 -20.35 -10.61
C GLU A 258 -11.19 -20.35 -9.20
N VAL A 259 -10.42 -19.94 -8.19
CA VAL A 259 -10.84 -19.95 -6.77
C VAL A 259 -11.16 -18.54 -6.27
N THR A 260 -10.43 -17.52 -6.72
CA THR A 260 -10.62 -16.13 -6.32
C THR A 260 -11.97 -15.62 -6.85
N PRO A 261 -12.83 -15.02 -6.00
CA PRO A 261 -14.14 -14.56 -6.42
C PRO A 261 -14.08 -13.52 -7.55
N GLU A 262 -15.00 -13.61 -8.50
CA GLU A 262 -15.06 -12.74 -9.70
C GLU A 262 -15.07 -11.24 -9.36
N LYS A 263 -15.74 -10.85 -8.28
CA LYS A 263 -15.83 -9.46 -7.80
C LYS A 263 -14.51 -8.85 -7.31
N VAL A 264 -13.48 -9.66 -7.05
CA VAL A 264 -12.17 -9.20 -6.56
C VAL A 264 -11.01 -9.62 -7.47
N ARG A 265 -11.27 -9.95 -8.75
CA ARG A 265 -10.22 -10.29 -9.72
C ARG A 265 -10.39 -9.53 -11.03
N GLY A 266 -9.28 -9.38 -11.74
CA GLY A 266 -9.17 -8.80 -13.07
C GLY A 266 -9.79 -7.42 -13.18
N LEU A 267 -10.47 -7.17 -14.31
CA LEU A 267 -11.08 -5.86 -14.57
C LEU A 267 -12.13 -5.44 -13.54
N ASN A 268 -12.79 -6.38 -12.86
CA ASN A 268 -13.76 -6.02 -11.82
C ASN A 268 -13.09 -5.32 -10.64
N TRP A 269 -11.91 -5.81 -10.23
CA TRP A 269 -11.10 -5.17 -9.20
C TRP A 269 -10.54 -3.83 -9.68
N ILE A 270 -9.93 -3.83 -10.87
CA ILE A 270 -9.29 -2.64 -11.45
C ILE A 270 -10.30 -1.51 -11.65
N ASN A 271 -11.48 -1.80 -12.20
CA ASN A 271 -12.54 -0.81 -12.39
C ASN A 271 -13.03 -0.24 -11.05
N ARG A 272 -13.21 -1.09 -10.03
CA ARG A 272 -13.59 -0.64 -8.69
C ARG A 272 -12.58 0.34 -8.10
N CYS A 273 -11.28 0.03 -8.25
CA CYS A 273 -10.21 0.93 -7.80
C CYS A 273 -10.22 2.26 -8.57
N ASP A 274 -10.55 2.25 -9.88
CA ASP A 274 -10.69 3.47 -10.69
C ASP A 274 -11.83 4.34 -10.16
N GLU A 275 -13.01 3.75 -10.00
CA GLU A 275 -14.23 4.41 -9.52
C GLU A 275 -14.06 4.98 -8.10
N GLU A 276 -13.32 4.29 -7.23
CA GLU A 276 -12.99 4.79 -5.89
C GLU A 276 -12.01 5.97 -5.95
N GLY A 277 -10.97 5.88 -6.78
CA GLY A 277 -10.01 6.98 -6.97
C GLY A 277 -10.67 8.24 -7.54
N GLN A 278 -11.62 8.09 -8.47
CA GLN A 278 -12.41 9.19 -9.03
C GLN A 278 -13.31 9.83 -7.97
N ARG A 279 -14.05 9.02 -7.20
CA ARG A 279 -14.89 9.52 -6.09
C ARG A 279 -14.10 10.25 -5.01
N ASN A 280 -12.86 9.85 -4.74
CA ASN A 280 -12.01 10.58 -3.81
C ASN A 280 -11.61 11.95 -4.38
N TRP A 281 -11.30 12.04 -5.67
CA TRP A 281 -11.02 13.32 -6.32
C TRP A 281 -12.22 14.27 -6.35
N GLU A 282 -13.44 13.75 -6.50
CA GLU A 282 -14.67 14.55 -6.37
C GLU A 282 -14.86 15.15 -4.96
N ARG A 283 -14.24 14.56 -3.92
CA ARG A 283 -14.29 15.06 -2.54
C ARG A 283 -13.16 16.03 -2.20
N ILE A 284 -12.04 15.93 -2.91
CA ILE A 284 -10.86 16.78 -2.71
C ILE A 284 -11.05 18.15 -3.38
N ASN A 285 -11.69 18.18 -4.55
CA ASN A 285 -12.03 19.41 -5.28
C ASN A 285 -13.27 20.09 -4.70
#